data_AF-A0A8C6R1V1-F1
#
_entry.id   AF-A0A8C6R1V1-F1
#
_cell.length_a   1.000
_cell.length_b   1.000
_cell.length_c   1.000
_cell.angle_alpha   90.00
_cell.angle_beta   90.00
_cell.angle_gamma   90.00
#
_symmetry.space_group_name_H-M   'P 1'
#
loop_
_entity.id
_entity.type
_entity.pdbx_description
1 polymer ?
#
loop_
_entity_poly.entity_id
_entity_poly.type
_entity_poly.pdbx_seq_one_letter_code
_entity_poly.pdbx_strand_id
1 'polypeptide(L)'
;MGLATLSSDNTASLIGQLQNIAKKEDCVRTVIDQRIHLFLKCCLVFGVQRSLLDLPGGLTLIEAELAELGQKFVSLTRHNQQVFGPYYAEILKTLVSPAQALTTKVESL
;
A
#
# COMPACT_ATOMS: atom_id res chain seq x y z
N MET A 1 -30.72 6.38 28.77
CA MET A 1 -31.64 5.85 27.74
C MET A 1 -31.03 4.57 27.18
N GLY A 2 -31.76 3.45 27.25
CA GLY A 2 -31.29 2.16 26.72
C GLY A 2 -31.58 2.05 25.22
N LEU A 3 -30.64 1.49 24.47
CA LEU A 3 -30.85 1.16 23.06
C LEU A 3 -31.82 -0.02 22.96
N ALA A 4 -32.70 -0.01 21.96
CA ALA A 4 -33.62 -1.10 21.71
C ALA A 4 -32.85 -2.35 21.25
N THR A 5 -33.27 -3.52 21.74
CA THR A 5 -32.73 -4.81 21.28
C THR A 5 -33.09 -5.07 19.82
N LEU A 6 -32.17 -5.67 19.07
CA LEU A 6 -32.44 -6.10 17.70
C LEU A 6 -33.48 -7.22 17.69
N SER A 7 -34.29 -7.29 16.63
CA SER A 7 -35.13 -8.46 16.37
C SER A 7 -34.27 -9.69 16.06
N SER A 8 -34.87 -10.88 16.16
CA SER A 8 -34.20 -12.14 15.79
C SER A 8 -33.67 -12.09 14.35
N ASP A 9 -34.50 -11.62 13.41
CA ASP A 9 -34.14 -11.54 11.99
C ASP A 9 -32.98 -10.56 11.73
N ASN A 10 -33.01 -9.39 12.38
CA ASN A 10 -31.93 -8.41 12.27
C ASN A 10 -30.62 -8.94 12.87
N THR A 11 -30.71 -9.69 13.97
CA THR A 11 -29.55 -10.33 14.60
C THR A 11 -28.93 -11.37 13.68
N ALA A 12 -29.74 -12.27 13.11
CA ALA A 12 -29.27 -13.28 12.17
C ALA A 12 -28.65 -12.65 10.90
N SER A 13 -29.28 -11.60 10.37
CA SER A 13 -28.77 -10.85 9.22
C SER A 13 -27.42 -10.20 9.50
N LEU A 14 -27.26 -9.53 10.65
CA LEU A 14 -26.01 -8.90 11.05
C LEU A 14 -24.87 -9.92 11.20
N ILE A 15 -25.15 -11.07 11.83
CA ILE A 15 -24.17 -12.15 11.96
C ILE A 15 -23.72 -12.63 10.57
N GLY A 16 -24.66 -12.86 9.65
CA GLY A 16 -24.35 -13.24 8.28
C GLY A 16 -23.50 -12.21 7.53
N GLN A 17 -23.79 -10.92 7.71
CA GLN A 17 -22.99 -9.82 7.14
C GLN A 17 -21.55 -9.80 7.70
N LEU A 18 -21.38 -9.92 9.02
CA LEU A 18 -20.07 -9.96 9.65
C LEU A 18 -19.24 -11.18 9.18
N GLN A 19 -19.88 -12.35 9.06
CA GLN A 19 -19.23 -13.53 8.51
C GLN A 19 -18.84 -13.36 7.04
N ASN A 20 -19.65 -12.65 6.25
CA ASN A 20 -19.32 -12.35 4.85
C ASN A 20 -18.10 -11.44 4.73
N ILE A 21 -17.92 -10.44 5.61
CA ILE A 21 -16.73 -9.56 5.60
C ILE A 21 -15.43 -10.35 5.77
N ALA A 22 -15.46 -11.48 6.49
CA ALA A 22 -14.29 -12.34 6.66
C ALA A 22 -13.89 -13.08 5.36
N LYS A 23 -14.77 -13.16 4.36
CA LYS A 23 -14.47 -13.78 3.06
C LYS A 23 -13.49 -12.90 2.28
N LYS A 24 -12.64 -13.53 1.47
CA LYS A 24 -11.60 -12.79 0.73
C LYS A 24 -12.18 -12.00 -0.45
N GLU A 25 -13.29 -12.50 -0.99
CA GLU A 25 -14.02 -11.97 -2.14
C GLU A 25 -14.99 -10.84 -1.75
N ASP A 26 -15.07 -10.52 -0.44
CA ASP A 26 -15.91 -9.42 0.01
C ASP A 26 -15.42 -8.09 -0.57
N CYS A 27 -16.37 -7.29 -1.07
CA CYS A 27 -16.08 -6.04 -1.75
C CYS A 27 -15.50 -4.99 -0.77
N VAL A 28 -15.98 -4.97 0.48
CA VAL A 28 -15.46 -4.03 1.50
C VAL A 28 -14.02 -4.40 1.82
N ARG A 29 -13.73 -5.69 2.04
CA ARG A 29 -12.37 -6.16 2.28
C ARG A 29 -11.43 -5.80 1.12
N THR A 30 -11.87 -5.99 -0.11
CA THR A 30 -11.10 -5.65 -1.32
C THR A 30 -10.79 -4.16 -1.39
N VAL A 31 -11.76 -3.29 -1.10
CA VAL A 31 -11.58 -1.84 -1.10
C VAL A 31 -10.62 -1.40 0.01
N ILE A 32 -10.73 -1.96 1.21
CA ILE A 32 -9.81 -1.65 2.32
C ILE A 32 -8.38 -2.08 1.98
N ASP A 33 -8.20 -3.28 1.41
CA ASP A 33 -6.89 -3.77 0.97
C ASP A 33 -6.25 -2.83 -0.07
N GLN A 34 -7.01 -2.39 -1.08
CA GLN A 34 -6.53 -1.43 -2.07
C GLN A 34 -6.13 -0.08 -1.46
N ARG A 35 -6.89 0.42 -0.48
CA ARG A 35 -6.58 1.68 0.21
C ARG A 35 -5.31 1.56 1.06
N ILE A 36 -5.09 0.43 1.73
CA ILE A 36 -3.85 0.16 2.48
C ILE A 36 -2.65 0.09 1.53
N HIS A 37 -2.78 -0.61 0.40
CA HIS A 37 -1.71 -0.64 -0.61
C HIS A 37 -1.39 0.74 -1.18
N LEU A 38 -2.41 1.57 -1.43
CA LEU A 38 -2.21 2.95 -1.86
C LEU A 38 -1.46 3.76 -0.80
N PHE A 39 -1.87 3.68 0.47
CA PHE A 39 -1.17 4.32 1.57
C PHE A 39 0.31 3.91 1.65
N LEU A 40 0.61 2.61 1.54
CA LEU A 40 2.00 2.11 1.56
C LEU A 40 2.83 2.64 0.38
N LYS A 41 2.24 2.73 -0.82
CA LYS A 41 2.90 3.37 -1.96
C LYS A 41 3.20 4.84 -1.69
N CYS A 42 2.23 5.58 -1.12
CA CYS A 42 2.44 6.97 -0.71
C CYS A 42 3.57 7.09 0.32
N CYS A 43 3.67 6.18 1.28
CA CYS A 43 4.76 6.17 2.28
C CYS A 43 6.15 6.08 1.64
N LEU A 44 6.30 5.37 0.52
CA LEU A 44 7.57 5.30 -0.20
C LEU A 44 7.92 6.60 -0.93
N VAL A 45 6.91 7.31 -1.43
CA VAL A 45 7.10 8.52 -2.25
C VAL A 45 7.21 9.78 -1.37
N PHE A 46 6.35 9.91 -0.37
CA PHE A 46 6.17 11.14 0.41
C PHE A 46 6.61 10.99 1.88
N GLY A 47 6.90 9.77 2.34
CA GLY A 47 7.15 9.47 3.75
C GLY A 47 5.88 9.28 4.56
N VAL A 48 6.00 8.55 5.69
CA VAL A 48 4.85 8.12 6.51
C VAL A 48 4.03 9.29 7.02
N GLN A 49 4.68 10.32 7.58
CA GLN A 49 3.99 11.48 8.18
C GLN A 49 3.14 12.22 7.16
N ARG A 50 3.64 12.40 5.93
CA ARG A 50 2.88 13.06 4.88
C ARG A 50 1.71 12.20 4.40
N SER A 51 1.91 10.88 4.30
CA SER A 51 0.85 9.95 3.89
C SER A 51 -0.30 9.83 4.88
N LEU A 52 -0.05 10.06 6.18
CA LEU A 52 -1.09 10.03 7.21
C LEU A 52 -2.02 11.24 7.13
N LEU A 53 -1.53 12.41 6.67
CA LEU A 53 -2.36 13.62 6.52
C LEU A 53 -3.46 13.46 5.46
N ASP A 54 -3.18 12.67 4.42
CA ASP A 54 -4.06 12.46 3.28
C ASP A 54 -4.63 11.02 3.27
N LEU A 55 -4.93 10.47 4.47
CA LEU A 55 -5.35 9.08 4.61
C LEU A 55 -6.72 8.82 3.94
N PRO A 56 -6.86 7.76 3.11
CA PRO A 56 -8.14 7.40 2.53
C PRO A 56 -9.21 7.16 3.60
N GLY A 57 -10.42 7.68 3.37
CA GLY A 57 -11.54 7.48 4.28
C GLY A 57 -11.80 6.00 4.61
N GLY A 58 -12.26 5.74 5.82
CA GLY A 58 -12.48 4.37 6.33
C GLY A 58 -11.24 3.70 6.91
N LEU A 59 -10.07 4.33 6.86
CA LEU A 59 -8.84 3.85 7.51
C LEU A 59 -8.47 4.63 8.78
N THR A 60 -9.12 5.75 9.07
CA THR A 60 -8.81 6.62 10.22
C THR A 60 -8.88 5.90 11.58
N LEU A 61 -9.74 4.88 11.70
CA LEU A 61 -9.85 4.09 12.94
C LEU A 61 -8.61 3.25 13.24
N ILE A 62 -7.77 3.00 12.23
CA ILE A 62 -6.55 2.18 12.34
C ILE A 62 -5.29 3.00 11.99
N GLU A 63 -5.34 4.31 12.19
CA GLU A 63 -4.26 5.23 11.81
C GLU A 63 -2.94 4.88 12.51
N ALA A 64 -2.98 4.53 13.80
CA ALA A 64 -1.79 4.19 14.57
C ALA A 64 -1.11 2.91 14.05
N GLU A 65 -1.90 1.89 13.73
CA GLU A 65 -1.44 0.63 13.15
C GLU A 65 -0.85 0.86 11.75
N LEU A 66 -1.47 1.74 10.96
CA LEU A 66 -0.95 2.12 9.65
C LEU A 66 0.34 2.92 9.75
N ALA A 67 0.50 3.80 10.73
CA ALA A 67 1.74 4.52 10.98
C ALA A 67 2.89 3.55 11.29
N GLU A 68 2.64 2.58 12.17
CA GLU A 68 3.63 1.55 12.51
C GLU A 68 3.97 0.68 11.29
N LEU A 69 2.96 0.19 10.56
CA LEU A 69 3.14 -0.61 9.36
C LEU A 69 3.91 0.15 8.28
N GLY A 70 3.54 1.41 8.03
CA GLY A 70 4.20 2.29 7.08
C GLY A 70 5.67 2.52 7.43
N GLN A 71 5.98 2.73 8.71
CA GLN A 71 7.36 2.90 9.16
C GLN A 71 8.19 1.63 8.95
N LYS A 72 7.65 0.46 9.31
CA LYS A 72 8.32 -0.84 9.07
C LYS A 72 8.55 -1.07 7.58
N PHE A 73 7.54 -0.79 6.76
CA PHE A 73 7.62 -0.96 5.30
C PHE A 73 8.71 -0.08 4.69
N VAL A 74 8.74 1.22 5.00
CA VAL A 74 9.77 2.14 4.50
C VAL A 74 11.17 1.73 4.98
N SER A 75 11.32 1.34 6.25
CA SER A 75 12.60 0.87 6.78
C SER A 75 13.11 -0.37 6.05
N LEU A 76 12.22 -1.34 5.79
CA LEU A 76 12.55 -2.56 5.05
C LEU A 76 12.94 -2.23 3.59
N THR A 77 12.17 -1.40 2.90
CA THR A 77 12.47 -1.00 1.53
C THR A 77 13.81 -0.27 1.44
N ARG A 78 14.10 0.63 2.39
CA ARG A 78 15.39 1.32 2.45
C ARG A 78 16.55 0.35 2.67
N HIS A 79 16.40 -0.59 3.60
CA HIS A 79 17.42 -1.61 3.84
C HIS A 79 17.67 -2.46 2.58
N ASN A 80 16.60 -2.91 1.92
CA ASN A 80 16.70 -3.65 0.67
C ASN A 80 17.42 -2.83 -0.41
N GLN A 81 17.10 -1.54 -0.55
CA GLN A 81 17.81 -0.66 -1.49
C GLN A 81 19.29 -0.50 -1.15
N GLN A 82 19.66 -0.44 0.13
CA GLN A 82 21.07 -0.32 0.54
C GLN A 82 21.85 -1.60 0.23
N VAL A 83 21.26 -2.77 0.51
CA VAL A 83 21.91 -4.06 0.29
C VAL A 83 21.98 -4.40 -1.20
N PHE A 84 20.87 -4.24 -1.92
CA PHE A 84 20.74 -4.68 -3.30
C PHE A 84 21.00 -3.59 -4.34
N GLY A 85 21.05 -2.32 -3.92
CA GLY A 85 21.25 -1.16 -4.79
C GLY A 85 22.46 -1.27 -5.72
N PRO A 86 23.66 -1.67 -5.23
CA PRO A 86 24.82 -1.86 -6.09
C PRO A 86 24.60 -2.91 -7.20
N TYR A 87 23.92 -4.01 -6.88
CA TYR A 87 23.63 -5.08 -7.85
C TYR A 87 22.65 -4.60 -8.92
N TYR A 88 21.58 -3.90 -8.52
CA TYR A 88 20.65 -3.30 -9.47
C TYR A 88 21.33 -2.22 -10.32
N ALA A 89 22.23 -1.42 -9.75
CA ALA A 89 22.98 -0.41 -10.48
C ALA A 89 23.86 -1.03 -11.57
N GLU A 90 24.55 -2.14 -11.28
CA GLU A 90 25.34 -2.86 -12.30
C GLU A 90 24.45 -3.41 -13.43
N ILE A 91 23.32 -4.04 -13.11
CA ILE A 91 22.36 -4.50 -14.13
C ILE A 91 21.89 -3.32 -14.98
N LEU A 92 21.50 -2.20 -14.37
CA LEU A 92 21.02 -1.03 -15.09
C LEU A 92 22.10 -0.41 -15.99
N LYS A 93 23.37 -0.39 -15.56
CA LYS A 93 24.49 0.06 -16.41
C LYS A 93 24.63 -0.79 -17.67
N THR A 94 24.45 -2.11 -17.58
CA THR A 94 24.49 -2.99 -18.78
C THR A 94 23.35 -2.73 -19.76
N LEU A 95 22.21 -2.24 -19.27
CA LEU A 95 21.04 -1.95 -20.11
C LEU A 95 21.10 -0.55 -20.73
N VAL A 96 21.68 0.42 -20.02
CA VAL A 96 21.77 1.82 -20.47
C VAL A 96 22.97 2.05 -21.41
N SER A 97 24.10 1.35 -21.19
CA SER A 97 25.30 1.52 -22.04
C SER A 97 25.05 1.25 -23.54
N PRO A 98 24.30 0.21 -23.95
CA PRO A 98 23.94 -0.01 -25.36
C PRO A 98 22.96 1.05 -25.90
N ALA A 99 22.03 1.53 -25.07
CA ALA A 99 21.02 2.51 -25.47
C ALA A 99 21.64 3.89 -25.72
N GLN A 100 22.60 4.31 -24.89
CA GLN A 100 23.35 5.57 -25.09
C GLN A 100 24.27 5.51 -26.32
N ALA A 101 24.89 4.36 -26.60
CA ALA A 101 25.73 4.19 -27.78
C ALA A 101 24.94 4.30 -29.12
N LEU A 102 23.64 4.01 -29.10
CA LEU A 102 22.76 4.19 -30.26
C LEU A 102 22.31 5.65 -30.43
N THR A 103 22.07 6.39 -29.34
CA THR A 103 21.64 7.80 -29.42
C THR A 103 22.77 8.72 -29.86
N THR A 104 24.02 8.52 -29.38
CA THR A 104 25.16 9.35 -29.80
C THR A 104 25.51 9.17 -31.29
N LYS A 105 25.15 8.01 -31.88
CA LYS A 105 25.39 7.71 -33.30
C LYS A 105 24.38 8.37 -34.23
N VAL A 106 23.16 8.64 -33.75
CA VAL A 106 22.09 9.31 -34.50
C VAL A 106 22.25 10.84 -34.48
N GLU A 107 22.81 11.40 -33.40
CA GLU A 107 23.14 12.83 -33.33
C GLU A 107 24.44 13.21 -34.07
N SER A 108 25.26 12.22 -34.44
CA SER A 108 26.48 12.40 -35.23
C SER A 108 26.31 12.20 -36.74
N LEU A 109 25.06 12.09 -37.22
CA LEU A 109 24.67 11.98 -38.64
C LEU A 109 23.92 13.24 -39.07
#